data_AF-A0A1H9BAS2-F1
#
_entry.id   AF-A0A1H9BAS2-F1
#
_cell.length_a   1.000
_cell.length_b   1.000
_cell.length_c   1.000
_cell.angle_alpha   90.00
_cell.angle_beta   90.00
_cell.angle_gamma   90.00
#
_symmetry.space_group_name_H-M   'P 1'
#
loop_
_entity.id
_entity.type
_entity.pdbx_description
1 polymer ?
#
loop_
_entity_poly.entity_id
_entity_poly.type
_entity_poly.pdbx_seq_one_letter_code
_entity_poly.pdbx_strand_id
1 'polypeptide(L)'
;MNNVNDNVKENISDADNLDDLDKLDEEINEVTKIQILKYSILINFISWGIFTFFDFLDEHYIEYSGYNGIFIFVMPVIIGILYFVLRFKGIVNNVGIKKRIINFLIWILTSGVISSYISFLALGNSWIVHQNTGGWENFLNGIEYPFFGFLLIVITLVLFIISDIICLLFIGKEEKNINIYKRI
;
A
#
# COMPACT_ATOMS: atom_id res chain seq x y z
N MET A 1 16.77 -15.69 -2.21
CA MET A 1 15.29 -15.70 -2.10
C MET A 1 14.65 -17.03 -2.51
N ASN A 2 15.41 -18.04 -2.98
CA ASN A 2 14.87 -19.35 -3.38
C ASN A 2 14.70 -20.36 -2.23
N ASN A 3 15.56 -20.31 -1.19
CA ASN A 3 15.57 -21.34 -0.13
C ASN A 3 14.26 -21.51 0.67
N VAL A 4 13.41 -20.47 0.80
CA VAL A 4 12.18 -20.59 1.60
C VAL A 4 11.07 -21.31 0.83
N ASN A 5 11.01 -21.11 -0.48
CA ASN A 5 10.04 -21.82 -1.32
C ASN A 5 10.41 -23.29 -1.52
N ASP A 6 11.70 -23.63 -1.46
CA ASP A 6 12.18 -24.99 -1.60
C ASP A 6 11.92 -25.80 -0.31
N ASN A 7 12.14 -25.21 0.87
CA ASN A 7 11.78 -25.85 2.15
C ASN A 7 10.27 -26.10 2.32
N VAL A 8 9.41 -25.17 1.90
CA VAL A 8 7.95 -25.36 1.97
C VAL A 8 7.49 -26.47 1.02
N LYS A 9 8.11 -26.62 -0.15
CA LYS A 9 7.80 -27.70 -1.10
C LYS A 9 8.23 -29.08 -0.60
N GLU A 10 9.36 -29.16 0.09
CA GLU A 10 9.87 -30.40 0.69
C GLU A 10 8.98 -30.85 1.86
N ASN A 11 8.54 -29.93 2.72
CA ASN A 11 7.63 -30.24 3.82
C ASN A 11 6.21 -30.67 3.38
N ILE A 12 5.78 -30.31 2.16
CA ILE A 12 4.48 -30.73 1.60
C ILE A 12 4.49 -32.21 1.19
N SER A 13 5.63 -32.79 0.80
CA SER A 13 5.68 -34.20 0.37
C SER A 13 5.63 -35.19 1.52
N ASP A 14 5.87 -34.73 2.75
CA ASP A 14 6.13 -35.58 3.92
C ASP A 14 5.02 -35.49 4.99
N ALA A 15 3.99 -34.65 4.77
CA ALA A 15 2.90 -34.41 5.73
C ALA A 15 1.81 -35.50 5.62
N ASP A 16 2.01 -36.62 6.32
CA ASP A 16 1.07 -37.76 6.33
C ASP A 16 0.06 -37.74 7.50
N ASN A 17 0.15 -36.79 8.45
CA ASN A 17 -0.74 -36.72 9.62
C ASN A 17 -1.32 -35.31 9.85
N LEU A 18 -2.51 -35.24 10.47
CA LEU A 18 -3.29 -34.00 10.67
C LEU A 18 -2.49 -32.90 11.38
N ASP A 19 -1.66 -33.26 12.37
CA ASP A 19 -0.81 -32.31 13.12
C ASP A 19 0.28 -31.66 12.24
N ASP A 20 0.74 -32.34 11.19
CA ASP A 20 1.78 -31.81 10.29
C ASP A 20 1.16 -30.90 9.22
N LEU A 21 -0.08 -31.19 8.81
CA LEU A 21 -0.88 -30.31 7.95
C LEU A 21 -1.24 -28.98 8.66
N ASP A 22 -1.61 -29.03 9.94
CA ASP A 22 -1.93 -27.83 10.72
C ASP A 22 -0.71 -26.91 10.91
N LYS A 23 0.48 -27.49 11.15
CA LYS A 23 1.74 -26.72 11.23
C LYS A 23 2.14 -26.11 9.90
N LEU A 24 1.96 -26.86 8.81
CA LEU A 24 2.26 -26.38 7.47
C LEU A 24 1.33 -25.22 7.08
N ASP A 25 0.04 -25.30 7.40
CA ASP A 25 -0.92 -24.22 7.20
C ASP A 25 -0.57 -22.97 8.03
N GLU A 26 -0.04 -23.14 9.24
CA GLU A 26 0.42 -22.03 10.08
C GLU A 26 1.67 -21.36 9.48
N GLU A 27 2.64 -22.15 9.00
CA GLU A 27 3.87 -21.65 8.36
C GLU A 27 3.57 -20.92 7.03
N ILE A 28 2.71 -21.49 6.18
CA ILE A 28 2.25 -20.86 4.93
C ILE A 28 1.52 -19.53 5.24
N ASN A 29 0.71 -19.51 6.31
CA ASN A 29 0.04 -18.29 6.76
C ASN A 29 1.04 -17.22 7.22
N GLU A 30 2.09 -17.58 7.95
CA GLU A 30 3.13 -16.64 8.40
C GLU A 30 3.95 -16.08 7.22
N VAL A 31 4.39 -16.92 6.29
CA VAL A 31 5.13 -16.49 5.09
C VAL A 31 4.28 -15.52 4.27
N THR A 32 2.99 -15.82 4.11
CA THR A 32 2.05 -14.95 3.37
C THR A 32 1.86 -13.61 4.08
N LYS A 33 1.76 -13.58 5.43
CA LYS A 33 1.67 -12.33 6.21
C LYS A 33 2.88 -11.43 5.96
N ILE A 34 4.08 -12.00 6.08
CA ILE A 34 5.34 -11.27 5.93
C ILE A 34 5.47 -10.69 4.51
N GLN A 35 5.07 -11.44 3.48
CA GLN A 35 5.10 -10.96 2.10
C GLN A 35 4.15 -9.78 1.88
N ILE A 36 2.89 -9.88 2.32
CA ILE A 36 1.90 -8.81 2.16
C ILE A 36 2.36 -7.52 2.87
N LEU A 37 2.95 -7.67 4.06
CA LEU A 37 3.51 -6.56 4.81
C LEU A 37 4.66 -5.88 4.05
N LYS A 38 5.62 -6.68 3.56
CA LYS A 38 6.76 -6.18 2.76
C LYS A 38 6.30 -5.40 1.54
N TYR A 39 5.34 -5.92 0.78
CA TYR A 39 4.79 -5.21 -0.38
C TYR A 39 4.07 -3.93 0.02
N SER A 40 3.33 -3.92 1.13
CA SER A 40 2.65 -2.72 1.61
C SER A 40 3.65 -1.60 1.92
N ILE A 41 4.77 -1.93 2.60
CA ILE A 41 5.82 -0.96 2.91
C ILE A 41 6.53 -0.48 1.63
N LEU A 42 6.86 -1.39 0.71
CA LEU A 42 7.54 -1.04 -0.54
C LEU A 42 6.71 -0.07 -1.39
N ILE A 43 5.41 -0.32 -1.54
CA ILE A 43 4.51 0.56 -2.31
C ILE A 43 4.38 1.91 -1.62
N ASN A 44 4.36 1.93 -0.28
CA ASN A 44 4.33 3.18 0.48
C ASN A 44 5.57 4.03 0.17
N PHE A 45 6.76 3.44 0.21
CA PHE A 45 8.02 4.11 -0.15
C PHE A 45 8.04 4.59 -1.60
N ILE A 46 7.59 3.76 -2.55
CA ILE A 46 7.49 4.17 -3.96
C ILE A 46 6.54 5.36 -4.11
N SER A 47 5.39 5.33 -3.42
CA SER A 47 4.41 6.42 -3.45
C SER A 47 5.03 7.74 -2.98
N TRP A 48 5.77 7.71 -1.87
CA TRP A 48 6.51 8.87 -1.38
C TRP A 48 7.59 9.35 -2.35
N GLY A 49 8.35 8.44 -2.94
CA GLY A 49 9.36 8.80 -3.95
C GLY A 49 8.75 9.50 -5.15
N ILE A 50 7.56 9.07 -5.59
CA ILE A 50 6.83 9.73 -6.66
C ILE A 50 6.35 11.12 -6.21
N PHE A 51 5.74 11.26 -5.03
CA PHE A 51 5.34 12.59 -4.51
C PHE A 51 6.51 13.56 -4.47
N THR A 52 7.64 13.15 -3.89
CA THR A 52 8.85 13.98 -3.82
C THR A 52 9.41 14.31 -5.20
N PHE A 53 9.40 13.36 -6.14
CA PHE A 53 9.92 13.60 -7.48
C PHE A 53 9.10 14.67 -8.22
N PHE A 54 7.78 14.60 -8.16
CA PHE A 54 6.95 15.59 -8.82
C PHE A 54 7.00 16.95 -8.12
N ASP A 55 7.24 16.97 -6.81
CA ASP A 55 7.32 18.20 -6.01
C ASP A 55 8.63 18.93 -6.37
N PHE A 56 9.70 18.15 -6.51
CA PHE A 56 10.94 18.60 -7.12
C PHE A 56 10.74 19.16 -8.54
N LEU A 57 9.92 18.52 -9.38
CA LEU A 57 9.67 19.02 -10.74
C LEU A 57 8.90 20.35 -10.73
N ASP A 58 7.91 20.51 -9.86
CA ASP A 58 7.10 21.74 -9.76
C ASP A 58 7.96 22.92 -9.32
N GLU A 59 8.80 22.73 -8.30
CA GLU A 59 9.69 23.77 -7.78
C GLU A 59 10.86 24.10 -8.72
N HIS A 60 11.35 23.13 -9.50
CA HIS A 60 12.52 23.33 -10.37
C HIS A 60 12.17 23.86 -11.76
N TYR A 61 10.94 23.64 -12.24
CA TYR A 61 10.51 24.03 -13.58
C TYR A 61 9.31 24.99 -13.49
N ILE A 62 9.62 26.29 -13.38
CA ILE A 62 8.73 27.45 -13.14
C ILE A 62 7.51 27.55 -14.10
N GLU A 63 7.51 26.88 -15.26
CA GLU A 63 6.37 26.89 -16.22
C GLU A 63 5.20 25.97 -15.84
N TYR A 64 5.29 25.21 -14.74
CA TYR A 64 4.34 24.15 -14.40
C TYR A 64 3.37 24.45 -13.25
N SER A 65 3.13 25.71 -12.91
CA SER A 65 2.12 26.14 -11.90
C SER A 65 0.70 25.52 -12.02
N GLY A 66 0.37 24.89 -13.16
CA GLY A 66 -0.86 24.11 -13.40
C GLY A 66 -0.82 22.61 -13.00
N TYR A 67 0.32 22.06 -12.55
CA TYR A 67 0.47 20.63 -12.23
C TYR A 67 -0.11 20.23 -10.86
N ASN A 68 -0.51 21.21 -10.05
CA ASN A 68 -1.29 21.01 -8.83
C ASN A 68 -2.53 20.11 -9.07
N GLY A 69 -3.17 20.19 -10.24
CA GLY A 69 -4.30 19.31 -10.59
C GLY A 69 -3.90 17.85 -10.88
N ILE A 70 -2.75 17.62 -11.53
CA ILE A 70 -2.24 16.27 -11.81
C ILE A 70 -1.85 15.58 -10.50
N PHE A 71 -1.27 16.34 -9.57
CA PHE A 71 -0.95 15.89 -8.22
C PHE A 71 -2.18 15.51 -7.38
N ILE A 72 -3.23 16.32 -7.42
CA ILE A 72 -4.41 16.10 -6.58
C ILE A 72 -5.28 14.97 -7.14
N PHE A 73 -5.28 14.73 -8.46
CA PHE A 73 -6.22 13.80 -9.10
C PHE A 73 -5.58 12.55 -9.74
N VAL A 74 -4.38 12.64 -10.33
CA VAL A 74 -3.78 11.53 -11.09
C VAL A 74 -2.87 10.67 -10.22
N MET A 75 -2.07 11.29 -9.34
CA MET A 75 -1.23 10.59 -8.36
C MET A 75 -2.01 9.59 -7.48
N PRO A 76 -3.16 9.98 -6.91
CA PRO A 76 -4.05 9.04 -6.22
C PRO A 76 -4.37 7.76 -7.00
N VAL A 77 -4.63 7.93 -8.29
CA VAL A 77 -5.06 6.84 -9.16
C VAL A 77 -3.89 5.90 -9.47
N ILE A 78 -2.70 6.45 -9.73
CA ILE A 78 -1.48 5.65 -9.98
C ILE A 78 -1.12 4.83 -8.74
N ILE A 79 -1.10 5.48 -7.57
CA ILE A 79 -0.85 4.81 -6.30
C ILE A 79 -1.90 3.73 -6.05
N GLY A 80 -3.15 4.01 -6.40
CA GLY A 80 -4.23 3.05 -6.26
C GLY A 80 -4.15 1.84 -7.18
N ILE A 81 -3.72 2.03 -8.41
CA ILE A 81 -3.44 0.94 -9.35
C ILE A 81 -2.28 0.09 -8.82
N LEU A 82 -1.19 0.71 -8.36
CA LEU A 82 -0.04 -0.01 -7.79
C LEU A 82 -0.44 -0.83 -6.56
N TYR A 83 -1.18 -0.22 -5.64
CA TYR A 83 -1.71 -0.90 -4.47
C TYR A 83 -2.62 -2.07 -4.85
N PHE A 84 -3.53 -1.87 -5.80
CA PHE A 84 -4.47 -2.90 -6.23
C PHE A 84 -3.77 -4.06 -6.92
N VAL A 85 -2.89 -3.81 -7.89
CA VAL A 85 -2.18 -4.85 -8.68
C VAL A 85 -1.31 -5.73 -7.79
N LEU A 86 -0.55 -5.14 -6.87
CA LEU A 86 0.37 -5.89 -6.01
C LEU A 86 -0.35 -6.65 -4.90
N ARG A 87 -1.55 -6.19 -4.51
CA ARG A 87 -2.32 -6.78 -3.42
C ARG A 87 -3.45 -7.69 -3.89
N PHE A 88 -3.76 -7.69 -5.19
CA PHE A 88 -4.81 -8.51 -5.80
C PHE A 88 -4.70 -9.98 -5.39
N LYS A 89 -3.49 -10.55 -5.41
CA LYS A 89 -3.26 -11.94 -4.97
C LYS A 89 -3.62 -12.18 -3.49
N GLY A 90 -3.33 -11.23 -2.60
CA GLY A 90 -3.68 -11.35 -1.17
C GLY A 90 -5.18 -11.19 -0.90
N ILE A 91 -5.90 -10.47 -1.77
CA ILE A 91 -7.36 -10.30 -1.70
C ILE A 91 -8.07 -11.59 -2.15
N VAL A 92 -7.56 -12.23 -3.21
CA VAL A 92 -8.06 -13.51 -3.72
C VAL A 92 -7.83 -14.65 -2.71
N ASN A 93 -6.75 -14.60 -1.92
CA ASN A 93 -6.42 -15.63 -0.92
C ASN A 93 -7.18 -15.49 0.41
N ASN A 94 -8.32 -14.78 0.46
CA ASN A 94 -9.22 -14.72 1.62
C ASN A 94 -8.57 -14.29 2.95
N VAL A 95 -7.60 -13.38 2.90
CA VAL A 95 -6.91 -12.84 4.08
C VAL A 95 -7.94 -12.12 4.96
N GLY A 96 -8.23 -12.66 6.15
CA GLY A 96 -9.31 -12.16 7.03
C GLY A 96 -9.23 -10.66 7.36
N ILE A 97 -10.39 -10.02 7.60
CA ILE A 97 -10.56 -8.57 7.80
C ILE A 97 -9.56 -7.98 8.80
N LYS A 98 -9.29 -8.68 9.92
CA LYS A 98 -8.30 -8.27 10.94
C LYS A 98 -6.91 -8.05 10.34
N LYS A 99 -6.42 -8.98 9.51
CA LYS A 99 -5.11 -8.88 8.86
C LYS A 99 -5.08 -7.71 7.87
N ARG A 100 -6.19 -7.45 7.17
CA ARG A 100 -6.27 -6.31 6.24
C ARG A 100 -6.27 -4.96 6.96
N ILE A 101 -6.96 -4.85 8.10
CA ILE A 101 -6.94 -3.68 8.98
C ILE A 101 -5.53 -3.42 9.52
N ILE A 102 -4.83 -4.44 10.03
CA ILE A 102 -3.45 -4.30 10.52
C ILE A 102 -2.54 -3.72 9.44
N ASN A 103 -2.64 -4.23 8.22
CA ASN A 103 -1.86 -3.70 7.10
C ASN A 103 -2.20 -2.24 6.78
N PHE A 104 -3.48 -1.85 6.86
CA PHE A 104 -3.89 -0.45 6.68
C PHE A 104 -3.34 0.44 7.81
N LEU A 105 -3.33 -0.03 9.05
CA LEU A 105 -2.73 0.69 10.18
C LEU A 105 -1.23 0.87 10.01
N ILE A 106 -0.52 -0.15 9.50
CA ILE A 106 0.91 -0.04 9.20
C ILE A 106 1.14 0.97 8.08
N TRP A 107 0.28 1.00 7.07
CA TRP A 107 0.33 2.02 6.01
C TRP A 107 0.16 3.44 6.58
N ILE A 108 -0.82 3.65 7.46
CA ILE A 108 -1.01 4.94 8.15
C ILE A 108 0.25 5.31 8.93
N LEU A 109 0.79 4.38 9.72
CA LEU A 109 1.95 4.63 10.57
C LEU A 109 3.18 4.99 9.73
N THR A 110 3.48 4.21 8.70
CA THR A 110 4.62 4.46 7.80
C THR A 110 4.47 5.78 7.04
N SER A 111 3.26 6.07 6.53
CA SER A 111 2.98 7.36 5.87
C SER A 111 3.14 8.54 6.83
N GLY A 112 2.66 8.41 8.07
CA GLY A 112 2.77 9.44 9.10
C GLY A 112 4.22 9.71 9.50
N VAL A 113 5.03 8.66 9.67
CA VAL A 113 6.47 8.79 9.98
C VAL A 113 7.21 9.46 8.83
N ILE A 114 7.01 9.01 7.59
CA ILE A 114 7.70 9.59 6.43
C ILE A 114 7.27 11.05 6.24
N SER A 115 5.96 11.33 6.29
CA SER A 115 5.43 12.70 6.20
C SER A 115 6.05 13.60 7.25
N SER A 116 6.07 13.18 8.52
CA SER A 116 6.61 14.01 9.61
C SER A 116 8.11 14.26 9.44
N TYR A 117 8.86 13.24 9.02
CA TYR A 117 10.29 13.34 8.77
C TYR A 117 10.61 14.31 7.63
N ILE A 118 9.90 14.20 6.50
CA ILE A 118 10.08 15.11 5.36
C ILE A 118 9.69 16.53 5.75
N SER A 119 8.57 16.72 6.43
CA SER A 119 8.12 18.04 6.91
C SER A 119 9.19 18.71 7.77
N PHE A 120 9.80 17.95 8.68
CA PHE A 120 10.89 18.45 9.53
C PHE A 120 12.13 18.86 8.71
N LEU A 121 12.51 18.06 7.71
CA LEU A 121 13.63 18.40 6.82
C LEU A 121 13.34 19.62 5.94
N ALA A 122 12.11 19.76 5.44
CA ALA A 122 11.67 20.87 4.61
C ALA A 122 11.64 22.19 5.40
N LEU A 123 11.11 22.19 6.63
CA LEU A 123 11.18 23.33 7.54
C LEU A 123 12.62 23.78 7.83
N GLY A 124 13.56 22.83 7.84
CA GLY A 124 14.99 23.08 8.04
C GLY A 124 15.78 23.40 6.77
N ASN A 125 15.12 23.58 5.61
CA ASN A 125 15.76 23.75 4.30
C ASN A 125 16.84 22.68 4.00
N SER A 126 16.68 21.49 4.57
CA SER A 126 17.60 20.36 4.46
C SER A 126 17.01 19.23 3.63
N TRP A 127 15.81 19.43 3.10
CA TRP A 127 15.17 18.51 2.18
C TRP A 127 15.68 18.68 0.75
N ILE A 128 15.52 17.63 -0.07
CA ILE A 128 16.02 17.61 -1.45
C ILE A 128 15.26 18.58 -2.37
N VAL A 129 13.99 18.83 -2.09
CA VAL A 129 13.18 19.83 -2.79
C VAL A 129 13.51 21.19 -2.21
N HIS A 130 13.88 22.14 -3.07
CA HIS A 130 14.23 23.49 -2.64
C HIS A 130 13.02 24.17 -2.01
N GLN A 131 13.27 25.00 -1.01
CA GLN A 131 12.24 25.67 -0.23
C GLN A 131 12.52 27.18 -0.25
N ASN A 132 11.46 27.99 -0.15
CA ASN A 132 11.59 29.44 -0.28
C ASN A 132 12.23 30.06 0.96
N THR A 133 13.30 30.83 0.78
CA THR A 133 14.05 31.44 1.91
C THR A 133 13.60 32.86 2.26
N GLY A 134 12.67 33.44 1.49
CA GLY A 134 12.14 34.79 1.70
C GLY A 134 10.67 34.91 1.31
N GLY A 135 10.04 36.02 1.71
CA GLY A 135 8.60 36.26 1.47
C GLY A 135 7.67 35.49 2.42
N TRP A 136 6.37 35.61 2.22
CA TRP A 136 5.38 34.86 3.01
C TRP A 136 5.40 33.35 2.70
N GLU A 137 6.03 32.95 1.59
CA GLU A 137 5.98 31.58 1.05
C GLU A 137 6.82 30.64 1.93
N ASN A 138 7.83 31.20 2.60
CA ASN A 138 8.63 30.51 3.61
C ASN A 138 7.79 29.97 4.78
N PHE A 139 6.62 30.57 5.08
CA PHE A 139 5.72 30.04 6.12
C PHE A 139 4.96 28.78 5.68
N LEU A 140 4.93 28.50 4.37
CA LEU A 140 4.28 27.32 3.80
C LEU A 140 5.26 26.16 3.57
N ASN A 141 6.57 26.40 3.67
CA ASN A 141 7.60 25.40 3.48
C ASN A 141 7.33 24.15 4.32
N GLY A 142 7.25 23.01 3.65
CA GLY A 142 7.07 21.72 4.29
C GLY A 142 5.66 21.43 4.83
N ILE A 143 4.70 22.35 4.70
CA ILE A 143 3.29 22.13 5.07
C ILE A 143 2.55 21.29 4.00
N GLU A 144 3.06 21.21 2.77
CA GLU A 144 2.49 20.29 1.77
C GLU A 144 2.68 18.81 2.12
N TYR A 145 3.74 18.42 2.83
CA TYR A 145 4.02 17.00 3.11
C TYR A 145 3.06 16.34 4.10
N PRO A 146 2.54 17.02 5.15
CA PRO A 146 1.40 16.54 5.93
C PRO A 146 0.14 16.36 5.08
N PHE A 147 -0.09 17.25 4.12
CA PHE A 147 -1.22 17.14 3.20
C PHE A 147 -1.06 15.94 2.25
N PHE A 148 0.13 15.70 1.70
CA PHE A 148 0.43 14.51 0.90
C PHE A 148 0.25 13.22 1.71
N GLY A 149 0.71 13.20 2.96
CA GLY A 149 0.52 12.07 3.87
C GLY A 149 -0.95 11.78 4.14
N PHE A 150 -1.76 12.83 4.38
CA PHE A 150 -3.20 12.68 4.55
C PHE A 150 -3.89 12.16 3.29
N LEU A 151 -3.58 12.73 2.13
CA LEU A 151 -4.11 12.30 0.84
C LEU A 151 -3.83 10.81 0.62
N LEU A 152 -2.59 10.38 0.86
CA LEU A 152 -2.16 8.98 0.71
C LEU A 152 -2.98 8.03 1.60
N ILE A 153 -3.28 8.42 2.84
CA ILE A 153 -4.11 7.62 3.76
C ILE A 153 -5.54 7.48 3.22
N VAL A 154 -6.15 8.58 2.77
CA VAL A 154 -7.53 8.59 2.26
C VAL A 154 -7.66 7.70 1.01
N ILE A 155 -6.71 7.81 0.09
CA ILE A 155 -6.69 7.00 -1.13
C ILE A 155 -6.60 5.51 -0.79
N THR A 156 -5.68 5.14 0.08
CA THR A 156 -5.51 3.75 0.51
C THR A 156 -6.75 3.21 1.23
N LEU A 157 -7.45 4.05 1.99
CA LEU A 157 -8.74 3.68 2.60
C LEU A 157 -9.81 3.38 1.55
N VAL A 158 -9.97 4.25 0.55
CA VAL A 158 -10.93 4.05 -0.54
C VAL A 158 -10.62 2.75 -1.31
N LEU A 159 -9.35 2.50 -1.61
CA LEU A 159 -8.93 1.28 -2.30
C LEU A 159 -9.15 0.03 -1.46
N PHE A 160 -8.95 0.12 -0.16
CA PHE A 160 -9.26 -0.96 0.77
C PHE A 160 -10.75 -1.32 0.74
N ILE A 161 -11.64 -0.32 0.74
CA ILE A 161 -13.09 -0.52 0.65
C ILE A 161 -13.47 -1.12 -0.71
N ILE A 162 -12.95 -0.58 -1.82
CA ILE A 162 -13.22 -1.10 -3.18
C ILE A 162 -12.77 -2.56 -3.29
N SER A 163 -11.57 -2.88 -2.79
CA SER A 163 -11.05 -4.25 -2.72
C SER A 163 -12.02 -5.18 -2.00
N ASP A 164 -12.52 -4.77 -0.83
CA ASP A 164 -13.45 -5.58 -0.05
C ASP A 164 -14.80 -5.76 -0.76
N ILE A 165 -15.31 -4.72 -1.42
CA ILE A 165 -16.54 -4.80 -2.26
C ILE A 165 -16.33 -5.78 -3.42
N ILE A 166 -15.21 -5.68 -4.14
CA ILE A 166 -14.87 -6.60 -5.24
C ILE A 166 -14.82 -8.03 -4.70
N CYS A 167 -14.11 -8.27 -3.60
CA CYS A 167 -14.02 -9.58 -2.98
C CYS A 167 -15.41 -10.16 -2.65
N LEU A 168 -16.31 -9.35 -2.06
CA LEU A 168 -17.70 -9.75 -1.80
C LEU A 168 -18.48 -10.08 -3.08
N LEU A 169 -18.34 -9.29 -4.14
CA LEU A 169 -19.05 -9.49 -5.40
C LEU A 169 -18.58 -10.75 -6.15
N PHE A 170 -17.28 -11.08 -6.09
CA PHE A 170 -16.73 -12.25 -6.76
C PHE A 170 -16.94 -13.54 -5.95
N ILE A 171 -16.75 -13.52 -4.63
CA ILE A 171 -17.02 -14.69 -3.75
C ILE A 171 -18.51 -15.03 -3.72
N GLY A 172 -19.40 -14.04 -3.64
CA GLY A 172 -20.85 -14.25 -3.69
C GLY A 172 -21.35 -14.85 -5.02
N LYS A 173 -20.53 -14.82 -6.07
CA LYS A 173 -20.83 -15.42 -7.38
C LYS A 173 -20.42 -16.91 -7.43
N GLU A 174 -19.30 -17.28 -6.81
CA GLU A 174 -18.87 -18.68 -6.73
C GLU A 174 -19.74 -19.51 -5.77
N GLU A 175 -20.11 -18.99 -4.60
CA GLU A 175 -21.03 -19.70 -3.68
C GLU A 175 -22.43 -19.91 -4.28
N LYS A 176 -22.92 -18.95 -5.09
CA LYS A 176 -24.18 -19.11 -5.82
C LYS A 176 -24.07 -20.20 -6.89
N ASN A 177 -22.97 -20.27 -7.63
CA ASN A 177 -22.77 -21.32 -8.62
C ASN A 177 -22.66 -22.71 -7.95
N ILE A 178 -21.89 -22.85 -6.87
CA ILE A 178 -21.75 -24.12 -6.14
C ILE A 178 -23.10 -24.61 -5.57
N ASN A 179 -23.93 -23.69 -5.05
CA ASN A 179 -25.27 -24.04 -4.55
C ASN A 179 -26.28 -24.40 -5.66
N ILE A 180 -26.12 -23.89 -6.88
CA ILE A 180 -26.92 -24.32 -8.04
C ILE A 180 -26.54 -25.74 -8.45
N TYR A 181 -25.25 -26.07 -8.50
CA TYR A 181 -24.79 -27.43 -8.85
C TYR A 181 -25.09 -28.48 -7.78
N LYS A 182 -25.25 -28.10 -6.50
CA LYS A 182 -25.70 -29.01 -5.43
C LYS A 182 -27.23 -29.25 -5.41
N ARG A 183 -28.01 -28.52 -6.21
CA ARG A 183 -29.48 -28.62 -6.27
C ARG A 183 -29.99 -29.29 -7.56
N ILE A 184 -29.10 -29.68 -8.47
CA ILE A 184 -29.39 -30.51 -9.66
C ILE A 184 -28.93 -31.93 -9.33
#